data_AF-A0A2U1W2W8-F1
#
_entry.id   AF-A0A2U1W2W8-F1
#
_cell.length_a   1.000
_cell.length_b   1.000
_cell.length_c   1.000
_cell.angle_alpha   90.00
_cell.angle_beta   90.00
_cell.angle_gamma   90.00
#
_symmetry.space_group_name_H-M   'P 1'
#
loop_
_entity.id
_entity.type
_entity.pdbx_description
1 polymer ?
#
loop_
_entity_poly.entity_id
_entity_poly.type
_entity_poly.pdbx_seq_one_letter_code
_entity_poly.pdbx_strand_id
1 'polypeptide(L)'
;MSKSIMWAETDAKGFESECLFNEDSRSYEVMVCASGRRLCRSESFVARRDPQQGMDEEDRRTSVAIAERLVVEIEHELGDR
;
A
#
# COMPACT_ATOMS: atom_id res chain seq x y z
N MET A 1 -7.16 -16.29 5.72
CA MET A 1 -6.33 -15.25 5.10
C MET A 1 -7.25 -14.31 4.33
N SER A 2 -8.12 -13.60 5.05
CA SER A 2 -9.00 -12.57 4.50
C SER A 2 -8.24 -11.24 4.45
N LYS A 3 -8.29 -10.57 3.30
CA LYS A 3 -7.75 -9.22 3.14
C LYS A 3 -8.84 -8.32 2.58
N SER A 4 -8.99 -7.15 3.16
CA SER A 4 -9.92 -6.13 2.70
C SER A 4 -9.14 -5.02 1.99
N ILE A 5 -9.56 -4.66 0.78
CA ILE A 5 -8.98 -3.54 0.03
C ILE A 5 -9.48 -2.24 0.66
N MET A 6 -8.56 -1.45 1.19
CA MET A 6 -8.83 -0.14 1.77
C MET A 6 -8.91 0.93 0.69
N TRP A 7 -7.99 0.85 -0.27
CA TRP A 7 -8.00 1.64 -1.49
C TRP A 7 -7.08 1.00 -2.53
N ALA A 8 -7.30 1.32 -3.80
CA ALA A 8 -6.45 0.94 -4.91
C ALA A 8 -6.43 2.07 -5.94
N GLU A 9 -5.28 2.33 -6.54
CA GLU A 9 -5.09 3.36 -7.55
C GLU A 9 -4.11 2.87 -8.63
N THR A 10 -4.27 3.38 -9.84
CA THR A 10 -3.30 3.19 -10.93
C THR A 10 -2.93 4.55 -11.49
N ASP A 11 -1.64 4.85 -11.54
CA ASP A 11 -1.16 6.14 -12.05
C ASP A 11 -1.12 6.19 -13.60
N ALA A 12 -0.82 7.37 -14.14
CA ALA A 12 -0.75 7.58 -15.59
C ALA A 12 0.41 6.84 -16.28
N LYS A 13 1.42 6.38 -15.53
CA LYS A 13 2.56 5.60 -16.03
C LYS A 13 2.29 4.09 -15.98
N GLY A 14 1.17 3.68 -15.37
CA GLY A 14 0.75 2.29 -15.21
C GLY A 14 1.31 1.60 -13.98
N PHE A 15 1.73 2.35 -12.96
CA PHE A 15 2.05 1.80 -11.64
C PHE A 15 0.76 1.63 -10.83
N GLU A 16 0.58 0.43 -10.30
CA GLU A 16 -0.55 0.08 -9.45
C GLU A 16 -0.13 0.24 -7.99
N SER A 17 -0.98 0.85 -7.16
CA SER A 17 -0.80 0.96 -5.72
C SER A 17 -2.05 0.48 -5.00
N GLU A 18 -1.86 -0.35 -3.98
CA GLU A 18 -2.97 -0.94 -3.21
C GLU A 18 -2.67 -0.88 -1.73
N CYS A 19 -3.70 -0.66 -0.93
CA CYS A 19 -3.64 -0.73 0.51
C CYS A 19 -4.63 -1.78 1.02
N LEU A 20 -4.11 -2.75 1.77
CA LEU A 20 -4.82 -3.96 2.19
C LEU A 20 -4.80 -4.07 3.71
N PHE A 21 -5.97 -4.29 4.33
CA PHE A 21 -6.06 -4.64 5.73
C PHE A 21 -6.05 -6.15 5.92
N ASN A 22 -5.18 -6.66 6.80
CA ASN A 22 -5.08 -8.07 7.14
C ASN A 22 -6.01 -8.41 8.31
N GLU A 23 -7.21 -8.91 8.01
CA GLU A 23 -8.27 -9.14 9.00
C GLU A 23 -7.96 -10.28 9.98
N ASP A 24 -7.05 -11.18 9.60
CA ASP A 24 -6.63 -12.29 10.46
C ASP A 24 -5.53 -11.86 11.45
N SER A 25 -4.98 -10.66 11.28
CA SER A 25 -3.98 -10.15 12.21
C SER A 25 -4.64 -9.67 13.50
N ARG A 26 -4.08 -10.08 14.64
CA ARG A 26 -4.47 -9.52 15.96
C ARG A 26 -3.99 -8.08 16.14
N SER A 27 -3.08 -7.61 15.28
CA SER A 27 -2.71 -6.21 15.14
C SER A 27 -3.50 -5.61 13.99
N TYR A 28 -3.78 -4.31 14.04
CA TYR A 28 -4.37 -3.55 12.93
C TYR A 28 -3.36 -3.41 11.76
N GLU A 29 -2.82 -4.52 11.30
CA GLU A 29 -1.78 -4.57 10.27
C GLU A 29 -2.38 -4.25 8.91
N VAL A 30 -1.79 -3.22 8.30
CA VAL A 30 -2.10 -2.76 6.96
C VAL A 30 -0.87 -2.97 6.10
N MET A 31 -1.06 -3.54 4.92
CA MET A 31 -0.04 -3.75 3.90
C MET A 31 -0.29 -2.80 2.73
N VAL A 32 0.72 -2.04 2.36
CA VAL A 32 0.72 -1.20 1.17
C VAL A 32 1.60 -1.86 0.13
N CYS A 33 1.10 -1.98 -1.08
CA CYS A 33 1.78 -2.58 -2.22
C CYS A 33 1.89 -1.53 -3.33
N ALA A 34 3.00 -1.52 -4.06
CA ALA A 34 3.10 -0.89 -5.36
C ALA A 34 3.66 -1.89 -6.37
N SER A 35 3.20 -1.83 -7.62
CA SER A 35 3.65 -2.72 -8.68
C SER A 35 3.74 -2.03 -10.03
N GLY A 36 4.69 -2.47 -10.86
CA GLY A 36 4.84 -2.01 -12.24
C GLY A 36 5.82 -2.89 -13.01
N ARG A 37 5.53 -3.14 -14.30
CA ARG A 37 6.39 -3.90 -15.24
C ARG A 37 7.11 -5.13 -14.62
N ARG A 38 6.34 -5.99 -13.94
CA ARG A 38 6.81 -7.24 -13.26
C ARG A 38 7.63 -7.05 -11.99
N LEU A 39 7.80 -5.83 -11.52
CA LEU A 39 8.35 -5.52 -10.21
C LEU A 39 7.21 -5.20 -9.24
N CYS A 40 7.31 -5.70 -8.02
CA CYS A 40 6.34 -5.46 -6.96
C CYS A 40 7.11 -5.23 -5.66
N ARG A 41 6.69 -4.21 -4.91
CA ARG A 41 7.22 -3.86 -3.60
C ARG A 41 6.06 -3.70 -2.63
N SER A 42 6.27 -4.06 -1.38
CA SER A 42 5.28 -3.87 -0.34
C SER A 42 5.92 -3.52 0.99
N GLU A 43 5.16 -2.80 1.81
CA GLU A 43 5.51 -2.47 3.19
C GLU A 43 4.27 -2.54 4.06
N SER A 44 4.44 -3.04 5.29
CA SER A 44 3.35 -3.11 6.27
C SER A 44 3.58 -2.13 7.41
N PHE A 45 2.48 -1.59 7.94
CA PHE A 45 2.47 -0.80 9.17
C PHE A 45 1.28 -1.18 10.05
N VAL A 46 1.33 -0.80 11.32
CA VAL A 46 0.22 -1.00 12.25
C VAL A 46 -0.61 0.28 12.31
N ALA A 47 -1.85 0.20 11.86
CA ALA A 47 -2.80 1.30 11.95
C ALA A 47 -3.17 1.61 13.41
N ARG A 48 -3.54 2.86 13.67
CA ARG A 48 -3.86 3.36 15.01
C ARG A 48 -5.23 2.93 15.50
N ARG A 49 -6.13 2.67 14.55
CA ARG A 49 -7.51 2.25 14.79
C ARG A 49 -7.85 1.10 13.86
N ASP A 50 -8.94 0.42 14.20
CA ASP A 50 -9.49 -0.65 13.40
C ASP A 50 -9.84 -0.17 11.98
N PRO A 51 -9.12 -0.61 10.94
CA PRO A 51 -9.37 -0.18 9.57
C PRO A 51 -10.74 -0.61 9.05
N GLN A 52 -11.36 -1.65 9.63
CA GLN A 52 -12.71 -2.09 9.22
C GLN A 52 -13.79 -1.05 9.50
N GLN A 53 -13.58 -0.16 10.47
CA GLN A 53 -14.52 0.93 10.78
C GLN A 53 -14.26 2.18 9.93
N GLY A 54 -13.32 2.10 8.99
CA GLY A 54 -12.81 3.23 8.22
C GLY A 54 -11.39 3.57 8.65
N MET A 55 -10.52 3.72 7.66
CA MET A 55 -9.12 4.11 7.89
C MET A 55 -9.06 5.53 8.47
N ASP A 56 -8.30 5.70 9.56
CA ASP A 56 -8.02 7.01 10.12
C ASP A 56 -7.28 7.89 9.10
N GLU A 57 -7.50 9.20 9.13
CA GLU A 57 -6.89 10.12 8.16
C GLU A 57 -5.35 10.10 8.23
N GLU A 58 -4.77 9.88 9.41
CA GLU A 58 -3.31 9.78 9.54
C GLU A 58 -2.78 8.45 9.02
N ASP A 59 -3.50 7.36 9.26
CA ASP A 59 -3.18 6.05 8.69
C ASP A 59 -3.33 6.08 7.16
N ARG A 60 -4.33 6.81 6.65
CA ARG A 60 -4.52 7.05 5.21
C ARG A 60 -3.36 7.81 4.61
N ARG A 61 -2.95 8.94 5.21
CA ARG A 61 -1.77 9.71 4.76
C ARG A 61 -0.50 8.87 4.79
N THR A 62 -0.33 8.07 5.83
CA THR A 62 0.80 7.14 5.95
C THR A 62 0.79 6.12 4.82
N SER A 63 -0.36 5.50 4.54
CA SER A 63 -0.49 4.53 3.45
C SER A 63 -0.18 5.12 2.07
N VAL A 64 -0.64 6.35 1.80
CA VAL A 64 -0.35 7.07 0.55
C VAL A 64 1.13 7.41 0.43
N ALA A 65 1.74 7.94 1.49
CA ALA A 65 3.17 8.26 1.49
C ALA A 65 4.05 7.02 1.28
N ILE A 66 3.66 5.87 1.85
CA ILE A 66 4.33 4.59 1.60
C ILE A 66 4.19 4.23 0.11
N ALA A 67 2.98 4.28 -0.45
CA ALA A 67 2.75 3.94 -1.85
C ALA A 67 3.56 4.81 -2.81
N GLU A 68 3.57 6.13 -2.61
CA GLU A 68 4.37 7.08 -3.41
C GLU A 68 5.86 6.71 -3.36
N ARG A 69 6.39 6.42 -2.16
CA ARG A 69 7.79 6.00 -2.01
C ARG A 69 8.06 4.68 -2.74
N LEU A 70 7.20 3.68 -2.61
CA LEU A 70 7.36 2.38 -3.28
C LEU A 70 7.30 2.52 -4.80
N VAL A 71 6.44 3.39 -5.34
CA VAL A 71 6.39 3.69 -6.78
C VAL A 71 7.71 4.34 -7.23
N VAL A 72 8.24 5.32 -6.49
CA VAL A 72 9.54 5.94 -6.82
C VAL A 72 10.67 4.91 -6.81
N GLU A 73 10.69 4.00 -5.83
CA GLU A 73 11.67 2.91 -5.77
C GLU A 73 11.57 1.98 -6.98
N ILE A 74 10.36 1.60 -7.39
CA ILE A 74 10.11 0.78 -8.58
C ILE A 74 10.52 1.53 -9.85
N GLU A 75 10.16 2.82 -9.96
CA GLU A 75 10.54 3.66 -11.10
C GLU A 75 12.05 3.75 -11.26
N HIS A 76 12.77 3.99 -10.16
CA HIS A 76 14.22 4.02 -10.15
C HIS A 76 14.81 2.68 -10.61
N GLU A 77 14.34 1.57 -10.05
CA GLU A 77 14.85 0.23 -10.41
C GLU A 77 14.58 -0.15 -11.87
N LEU A 78 13.47 0.33 -12.44
CA LEU A 78 13.16 0.12 -13.86
C LEU A 78 13.88 1.10 -14.80
N GLY A 79 14.25 2.29 -14.31
CA GLY A 79 14.90 3.36 -15.07
C GLY A 79 16.43 3.29 -15.08
N ASP A 80 17.05 2.64 -14.09
CA ASP A 80 18.51 2.43 -13.98
C ASP A 80 19.04 1.33 -14.94
N ARG A 81 18.41 1.16 -16.12
CA ARG A 81 18.71 0.08 -17.06
C ARG A 81 18.91 0.53 -18.50
#